data_AF-A0A5C6V219-F1
#
_entry.id   AF-A0A5C6V219-F1
#
_cell.length_a   1.000
_cell.length_b   1.000
_cell.length_c   1.000
_cell.angle_alpha   90.00
_cell.angle_beta   90.00
_cell.angle_gamma   90.00
#
_symmetry.space_group_name_H-M   'P 1'
#
loop_
_entity.id
_entity.type
_entity.pdbx_description
1 polymer ?
#
loop_
_entity_poly.entity_id
_entity_poly.type
_entity_poly.pdbx_seq_one_letter_code
_entity_poly.pdbx_strand_id
1 'polypeptide(L)'
;MAGGKETPRQKMIGMMYLVLTALLALNVSKDILDAFAIIDEGIEKSTSSFQDKIDGQMSDFLASYNENQKKVEPYYQKAKKVETLANDLHQYINTMKAKVIAYTNTQNPENFQEYMGKNASGRDTVLGIEYIEKKDDYDSPGFFLLGPDPAKKLKEDEHSAKALQNEMLKFRDELINMVKDDPQFVERLQEEFKFEGGKDKSGVKMEWASLTFYHQTVAATLTMLSKMQADVRTAESDVIAYLYQSVDAASFKFNKLMAVVNTQSNYIAVGDSFRADVFLAAYDSTKFPEIKIGSDYDQESRQFKGEPVDIDVVDGVGKIRMKGTTTGEKTWKGVINYEVSGGRTVPYPFEFTFKVSDADAVIDPSKMNVFYKGLDNPVSVSVPGADSDKLRVTCNVAGVKIKPDPAGGAGKYLINVPGSVDARECKLIVSAENVSGNMKQAGEKTFRIKKIPPPTPFFMGKKPTDNVIPLVALTTGDEIKCILEDFLFEGVQFKVTKFSLSMTKGGNVVNFDQRGNKIGGEVKRALSEVRKNQIVTFNNIWAIGPDGEEKKLANLSFKVI
;
A
#
# COMPACT_ATOMS: atom_id res chain seq x y z
N MET A 1 -72.80 -50.33 40.94
CA MET A 1 -73.56 -50.50 42.21
C MET A 1 -73.61 -51.99 42.56
N ALA A 2 -72.57 -52.52 43.22
CA ALA A 2 -72.62 -53.84 43.84
C ALA A 2 -72.71 -53.63 45.36
N GLY A 3 -73.94 -53.37 45.81
CA GLY A 3 -74.28 -53.06 47.20
C GLY A 3 -74.34 -54.30 48.09
N GLY A 4 -73.29 -55.13 48.11
CA GLY A 4 -73.08 -56.04 49.21
C GLY A 4 -72.53 -55.23 50.39
N LYS A 5 -73.19 -55.24 51.55
CA LYS A 5 -72.63 -54.66 52.77
C LYS A 5 -71.39 -55.49 53.15
N GLU A 6 -70.23 -55.11 52.62
CA GLU A 6 -68.95 -55.68 53.02
C GLU A 6 -68.79 -55.60 54.53
N THR A 7 -68.40 -56.73 55.13
CA THR A 7 -68.12 -56.77 56.56
C THR A 7 -66.99 -55.78 56.88
N PRO A 8 -66.93 -55.17 58.08
CA PRO A 8 -65.87 -54.23 58.45
C PRO A 8 -64.44 -54.76 58.19
N ARG A 9 -64.27 -56.09 58.27
CA ARG A 9 -63.03 -56.79 57.92
C ARG A 9 -62.69 -56.72 56.42
N GLN A 10 -63.68 -56.93 55.54
CA GLN A 10 -63.49 -56.81 54.09
C GLN A 10 -63.22 -55.37 53.67
N LYS A 11 -63.86 -54.39 54.31
CA LYS A 11 -63.53 -52.97 54.09
C LYS A 11 -62.11 -52.62 54.53
N MET A 12 -61.65 -53.16 55.66
CA MET A 12 -60.25 -52.99 56.08
C MET A 12 -59.26 -53.66 55.11
N ILE A 13 -59.57 -54.88 54.62
CA ILE A 13 -58.73 -55.55 53.63
C ILE A 13 -58.73 -54.79 52.30
N GLY A 14 -59.88 -54.30 51.84
CA GLY A 14 -60.01 -53.50 50.63
C GLY A 14 -59.27 -52.17 50.72
N MET A 15 -59.35 -51.48 51.87
CA MET A 15 -58.55 -50.26 52.10
C MET A 15 -57.05 -50.57 52.21
N MET A 16 -56.64 -51.66 52.87
CA MET A 16 -55.24 -52.08 52.89
C MET A 16 -54.73 -52.43 51.50
N TYR A 17 -55.53 -53.11 50.67
CA TYR A 17 -55.13 -53.45 49.31
C TYR A 17 -55.06 -52.22 48.41
N LEU A 18 -55.98 -51.26 48.57
CA LEU A 18 -55.90 -49.95 47.90
C LEU A 18 -54.67 -49.17 48.33
N VAL A 19 -54.38 -49.12 49.64
CA VAL A 19 -53.19 -48.43 50.18
C VAL A 19 -51.91 -49.12 49.70
N LEU A 20 -51.84 -50.45 49.73
CA LEU A 20 -50.67 -51.20 49.27
C LEU A 20 -50.46 -51.11 47.75
N THR A 21 -51.54 -51.14 46.97
CA THR A 21 -51.48 -50.92 45.52
C THR A 21 -51.08 -49.48 45.20
N ALA A 22 -51.57 -48.50 45.97
CA ALA A 22 -51.15 -47.11 45.85
C ALA A 22 -49.67 -46.92 46.23
N LEU A 23 -49.18 -47.58 47.30
CA LEU A 23 -47.77 -47.55 47.70
C LEU A 23 -46.86 -48.21 46.66
N LEU A 24 -47.27 -49.34 46.07
CA LEU A 24 -46.53 -49.97 44.99
C LEU A 24 -46.54 -49.14 43.70
N ALA A 25 -47.64 -48.41 43.43
CA ALA A 25 -47.74 -47.51 42.29
C ALA A 25 -46.96 -46.19 42.49
N LEU A 26 -46.71 -45.79 43.74
CA LEU A 26 -45.87 -44.63 44.09
C LEU A 26 -44.37 -44.94 43.95
N ASN A 27 -43.97 -46.19 44.12
CA ASN A 27 -42.58 -46.60 43.90
C ASN A 27 -42.27 -46.67 42.41
N VAL A 28 -41.25 -45.91 41.99
CA VAL A 28 -40.75 -45.95 40.61
C VAL A 28 -40.03 -47.29 40.36
N SER A 29 -40.27 -47.90 39.19
CA SER A 29 -39.61 -49.16 38.84
C SER A 29 -38.09 -48.98 38.72
N LYS A 30 -37.31 -49.94 39.25
CA LYS A 30 -35.84 -49.91 39.22
C LYS A 30 -35.27 -49.71 37.81
N ASP A 31 -35.85 -50.34 36.80
CA ASP A 31 -35.42 -50.22 35.40
C ASP A 31 -35.50 -48.78 34.87
N ILE A 32 -36.47 -47.97 35.35
CA ILE A 32 -36.59 -46.56 34.98
C ILE A 32 -35.49 -45.73 35.66
N LEU A 33 -35.14 -46.05 36.91
CA LEU A 33 -34.09 -45.36 37.65
C LEU A 33 -32.70 -45.67 37.07
N ASP A 34 -32.50 -46.91 36.60
CA ASP A 34 -31.27 -47.31 35.90
C ASP A 34 -31.17 -46.63 34.52
N ALA A 35 -32.29 -46.43 33.83
CA ALA A 35 -32.33 -45.64 32.60
C ALA A 35 -31.91 -44.18 32.83
N PHE A 36 -32.32 -43.56 33.94
CA PHE A 36 -31.84 -42.22 34.32
C PHE A 36 -30.33 -42.17 34.57
N ALA A 37 -29.76 -43.19 35.22
CA ALA A 37 -28.31 -43.27 35.43
C ALA A 37 -27.53 -43.37 34.10
N ILE A 38 -28.02 -44.15 33.13
CA ILE A 38 -27.41 -44.27 31.79
C ILE A 38 -27.50 -42.94 31.03
N ILE A 39 -28.64 -42.24 31.13
CA ILE A 39 -28.82 -40.94 30.48
C ILE A 39 -27.86 -39.91 31.10
N ASP A 40 -27.75 -39.88 32.43
CA ASP A 40 -26.85 -38.99 33.16
C ASP A 40 -25.38 -39.23 32.78
N GLU A 41 -24.94 -40.49 32.71
CA GLU A 41 -23.59 -40.84 32.22
C GLU A 41 -23.36 -40.36 30.77
N GLY A 42 -24.37 -40.52 29.90
CA GLY A 42 -24.33 -40.02 28.54
C GLY A 42 -24.19 -38.49 28.47
N ILE A 43 -24.91 -37.77 29.33
CA ILE A 43 -24.85 -36.32 29.44
C ILE A 43 -23.48 -35.89 29.97
N GLU A 44 -22.98 -36.49 31.06
CA GLU A 44 -21.65 -36.21 31.62
C GLU A 44 -20.53 -36.43 30.60
N LYS A 45 -20.62 -37.50 29.80
CA LYS A 45 -19.69 -37.76 28.69
C LYS A 45 -19.80 -36.69 27.59
N SER A 46 -21.01 -36.26 27.25
CA SER A 46 -21.23 -35.17 26.29
C SER A 46 -20.65 -33.86 26.81
N THR A 47 -20.88 -33.53 28.09
CA THR A 47 -20.33 -32.35 28.77
C THR A 47 -18.80 -32.36 28.76
N SER A 48 -18.17 -33.50 29.03
CA SER A 48 -16.71 -33.63 28.90
C SER A 48 -16.24 -33.41 27.46
N SER A 49 -16.97 -33.94 26.46
CA SER A 49 -16.63 -33.75 25.05
C SER A 49 -16.75 -32.29 24.62
N PHE A 50 -17.76 -31.56 25.12
CA PHE A 50 -17.89 -30.12 24.91
C PHE A 50 -16.75 -29.35 25.57
N GLN A 51 -16.32 -29.74 26.77
CA GLN A 51 -15.16 -29.12 27.42
C GLN A 51 -13.90 -29.30 26.59
N ASP A 52 -13.64 -30.51 26.09
CA ASP A 52 -12.44 -30.76 25.26
C ASP A 52 -12.48 -29.95 23.95
N LYS A 53 -13.69 -29.75 23.40
CA LYS A 53 -13.91 -28.85 22.24
C LYS A 53 -13.63 -27.40 22.60
N ILE A 54 -14.10 -26.91 23.75
CA ILE A 54 -13.85 -25.55 24.24
C ILE A 54 -12.35 -25.32 24.47
N ASP A 55 -11.66 -26.27 25.11
CA ASP A 55 -10.22 -26.21 25.34
C ASP A 55 -9.45 -26.10 24.00
N GLY A 56 -9.88 -26.86 22.99
CA GLY A 56 -9.37 -26.75 21.62
C GLY A 56 -9.61 -25.38 21.00
N GLN A 57 -10.84 -24.87 21.06
CA GLN A 57 -11.19 -23.54 20.55
C GLN A 57 -10.39 -22.42 21.24
N MET A 58 -10.17 -22.53 22.55
CA MET A 58 -9.37 -21.57 23.31
C MET A 58 -7.89 -21.65 22.95
N SER A 59 -7.36 -22.85 22.68
CA SER A 59 -6.00 -23.03 22.14
C SER A 59 -5.82 -22.37 20.76
N ASP A 60 -6.80 -22.52 19.86
CA ASP A 60 -6.79 -21.86 18.55
C ASP A 60 -6.87 -20.33 18.68
N PHE A 61 -7.64 -19.85 19.67
CA PHE A 61 -7.71 -18.44 20.03
C PHE A 61 -6.37 -17.90 20.53
N LEU A 62 -5.67 -18.67 21.38
CA LEU A 62 -4.34 -18.35 21.88
C LEU A 62 -3.28 -18.31 20.76
N ALA A 63 -3.35 -19.26 19.82
CA ALA A 63 -2.47 -19.25 18.64
C ALA A 63 -2.70 -17.97 17.81
N SER A 64 -3.95 -17.64 17.54
CA SER A 64 -4.33 -16.42 16.79
C SER A 64 -3.95 -15.13 17.55
N TYR A 65 -4.04 -15.16 18.88
CA TYR A 65 -3.61 -14.06 19.74
C TYR A 65 -2.10 -13.81 19.65
N ASN A 66 -1.28 -14.87 19.62
CA ASN A 66 0.17 -14.76 19.45
C ASN A 66 0.55 -14.19 18.09
N GLU A 67 -0.25 -14.44 17.05
CA GLU A 67 -0.04 -13.87 15.71
C GLU A 67 -0.45 -12.39 15.62
N ASN A 68 -1.55 -11.99 16.25
CA ASN A 68 -2.07 -10.63 16.13
C ASN A 68 -2.72 -10.07 17.41
N GLN A 69 -1.89 -9.79 18.41
CA GLN A 69 -2.29 -9.34 19.75
C GLN A 69 -3.27 -8.15 19.73
N LYS A 70 -2.96 -7.08 18.99
CA LYS A 70 -3.77 -5.84 19.02
C LYS A 70 -5.22 -6.03 18.57
N LYS A 71 -5.46 -6.97 17.66
CA LYS A 71 -6.79 -7.20 17.08
C LYS A 71 -7.57 -8.27 17.84
N VAL A 72 -6.88 -9.29 18.34
CA VAL A 72 -7.48 -10.46 18.98
C VAL A 72 -7.76 -10.22 20.48
N GLU A 73 -7.00 -9.35 21.14
CA GLU A 73 -7.16 -8.99 22.57
C GLU A 73 -8.62 -8.73 23.01
N PRO A 74 -9.41 -7.84 22.37
CA PRO A 74 -10.76 -7.54 22.84
C PRO A 74 -11.71 -8.73 22.75
N TYR A 75 -11.50 -9.63 21.78
CA TYR A 75 -12.32 -10.84 21.62
C TYR A 75 -11.84 -11.97 22.54
N TYR A 76 -10.53 -12.07 22.78
CA TYR A 76 -9.95 -13.03 23.71
C TYR A 76 -10.37 -12.75 25.15
N GLN A 77 -10.36 -11.48 25.58
CA GLN A 77 -10.85 -11.10 26.91
C GLN A 77 -12.33 -11.42 27.09
N LYS A 78 -13.15 -11.24 26.04
CA LYS A 78 -14.56 -11.68 26.05
C LYS A 78 -14.68 -13.19 26.17
N ALA A 79 -13.92 -13.95 25.37
CA ALA A 79 -13.93 -15.42 25.41
C ALA A 79 -13.52 -15.96 26.80
N LYS A 80 -12.47 -15.39 27.39
CA LYS A 80 -12.02 -15.74 28.75
C LYS A 80 -13.05 -15.39 29.83
N LYS A 81 -13.76 -14.27 29.66
CA LYS A 81 -14.85 -13.89 30.55
C LYS A 81 -16.00 -14.91 30.45
N VAL A 82 -16.37 -15.35 29.25
CA VAL A 82 -17.38 -16.39 29.01
C VAL A 82 -16.98 -17.70 29.70
N GLU A 83 -15.74 -18.12 29.52
CA GLU A 83 -15.19 -19.33 30.17
C GLU A 83 -15.27 -19.25 31.71
N THR A 84 -14.88 -18.11 32.28
CA THR A 84 -14.95 -17.91 33.74
C THR A 84 -16.39 -18.02 34.25
N LEU A 85 -17.34 -17.33 33.59
CA LEU A 85 -18.75 -17.36 33.96
C LEU A 85 -19.36 -18.76 33.82
N ALA A 86 -19.02 -19.48 32.75
CA ALA A 86 -19.50 -20.83 32.51
C ALA A 86 -18.94 -21.82 33.54
N ASN A 87 -17.66 -21.70 33.90
CA ASN A 87 -17.04 -22.50 34.96
C ASN A 87 -17.65 -22.23 36.33
N ASP A 88 -17.88 -20.97 36.69
CA ASP A 88 -18.51 -20.58 37.96
C ASP A 88 -19.93 -21.18 38.06
N LEU A 89 -20.72 -21.07 36.98
CA LEU A 89 -22.08 -21.64 36.92
C LEU A 89 -22.06 -23.17 36.95
N HIS A 90 -21.13 -23.81 36.25
CA HIS A 90 -20.97 -25.26 36.26
C HIS A 90 -20.58 -25.77 37.66
N GLN A 91 -19.69 -25.07 38.37
CA GLN A 91 -19.31 -25.40 39.74
C GLN A 91 -20.47 -25.17 40.72
N TYR A 92 -21.26 -24.12 40.52
CA TYR A 92 -22.48 -23.88 41.29
C TYR A 92 -23.49 -25.03 41.12
N ILE A 93 -23.74 -25.49 39.89
CA ILE A 93 -24.63 -26.63 39.64
C ILE A 93 -24.07 -27.94 40.23
N ASN A 94 -22.75 -28.18 40.15
CA ASN A 94 -22.10 -29.32 40.81
C ASN A 94 -22.31 -29.30 42.33
N THR A 95 -22.14 -28.13 42.95
CA THR A 95 -22.38 -27.93 44.39
C THR A 95 -23.84 -28.19 44.74
N MET A 96 -24.78 -27.77 43.89
CA MET A 96 -26.21 -28.04 44.07
C MET A 96 -26.52 -29.53 43.97
N LYS A 97 -25.99 -30.25 42.97
CA LYS A 97 -26.13 -31.71 42.84
C LYS A 97 -25.61 -32.41 44.10
N ALA A 98 -24.44 -32.01 44.61
CA ALA A 98 -23.85 -32.58 45.82
C ALA A 98 -24.72 -32.36 47.07
N LYS A 99 -25.31 -31.16 47.20
CA LYS A 99 -26.22 -30.83 48.31
C LYS A 99 -27.55 -31.59 48.24
N VAL A 100 -28.10 -31.82 47.05
CA VAL A 100 -29.30 -32.66 46.85
C VAL A 100 -29.02 -34.10 47.29
N ILE A 101 -27.87 -34.66 46.93
CA ILE A 101 -27.45 -36.01 47.35
C ILE A 101 -27.27 -36.07 48.87
N ALA A 102 -26.56 -35.10 49.46
CA ALA A 102 -26.33 -35.04 50.91
C ALA A 102 -27.63 -34.91 51.71
N TYR A 103 -28.58 -34.11 51.23
CA TYR A 103 -29.90 -33.95 51.86
C TYR A 103 -30.72 -35.25 51.80
N THR A 104 -30.66 -35.97 50.69
CA THR A 104 -31.38 -37.26 50.52
C THR A 104 -30.85 -38.35 51.47
N ASN A 105 -29.53 -38.42 51.63
CA ASN A 105 -28.90 -39.47 52.44
C ASN A 105 -28.93 -39.15 53.94
N THR A 106 -28.57 -37.93 54.33
CA THR A 106 -28.30 -37.55 55.73
C THR A 106 -29.25 -36.48 56.28
N GLN A 107 -30.12 -35.89 55.45
CA GLN A 107 -30.98 -34.73 55.78
C GLN A 107 -30.22 -33.47 56.24
N ASN A 108 -28.88 -33.50 56.17
CA ASN A 108 -27.98 -32.38 56.47
C ASN A 108 -27.25 -31.93 55.20
N PRO A 109 -27.49 -30.72 54.69
CA PRO A 109 -26.89 -30.22 53.45
C PRO A 109 -25.40 -29.83 53.57
N GLU A 110 -24.81 -29.87 54.77
CA GLU A 110 -23.43 -29.45 55.03
C GLU A 110 -22.38 -30.55 54.76
N ASN A 111 -22.77 -31.83 54.65
CA ASN A 111 -21.87 -32.95 54.30
C ASN A 111 -21.63 -33.09 52.78
N PHE A 112 -21.74 -32.00 52.00
CA PHE A 112 -21.62 -32.05 50.54
C PHE A 112 -20.22 -32.48 50.05
N GLN A 113 -19.17 -32.30 50.87
CA GLN A 113 -17.79 -32.64 50.52
C GLN A 113 -17.54 -34.15 50.36
N GLU A 114 -18.34 -35.01 51.00
CA GLU A 114 -18.20 -36.47 50.88
C GLU A 114 -18.74 -37.03 49.56
N TYR A 115 -19.56 -36.24 48.86
CA TYR A 115 -20.23 -36.63 47.61
C TYR A 115 -19.65 -35.94 46.37
N MET A 116 -18.60 -35.13 46.55
CA MET A 116 -17.78 -34.58 45.47
C MET A 116 -16.60 -35.52 45.21
N GLY A 117 -16.54 -36.05 44.00
CA GLY A 117 -15.43 -36.85 43.49
C GLY A 117 -14.74 -36.21 42.30
N LYS A 118 -13.79 -36.93 41.70
CA LYS A 118 -13.18 -36.56 40.42
C LYS A 118 -13.44 -37.68 39.42
N ASN A 119 -13.90 -37.34 38.22
CA ASN A 119 -14.03 -38.29 37.12
C ASN A 119 -12.65 -38.80 36.65
N ALA A 120 -12.62 -39.82 35.80
CA ALA A 120 -11.40 -40.41 35.22
C ALA A 120 -10.45 -39.39 34.53
N SER A 121 -10.96 -38.21 34.15
CA SER A 121 -10.21 -37.09 33.59
C SER A 121 -9.70 -36.07 34.62
N GLY A 122 -9.81 -36.35 35.92
CA GLY A 122 -9.33 -35.50 37.02
C GLY A 122 -10.20 -34.27 37.34
N ARG A 123 -11.41 -34.18 36.76
CA ARG A 123 -12.34 -33.05 36.87
C ARG A 123 -13.43 -33.30 37.92
N ASP A 124 -13.82 -32.27 38.66
CA ASP A 124 -14.76 -32.36 39.79
C ASP A 124 -16.16 -32.75 39.32
N THR A 125 -16.65 -33.86 39.84
CA THR A 125 -17.97 -34.43 39.55
C THR A 125 -18.61 -34.95 40.82
N VAL A 126 -19.89 -35.25 40.74
CA VAL A 126 -20.69 -35.74 41.87
C VAL A 126 -20.79 -37.25 41.80
N LEU A 127 -21.07 -37.89 42.94
CA LEU A 127 -21.36 -39.32 42.98
C LEU A 127 -22.41 -39.69 41.92
N GLY A 128 -22.06 -40.63 41.03
CA GLY A 128 -22.95 -41.08 39.97
C GLY A 128 -24.26 -41.64 40.52
N ILE A 129 -25.35 -41.42 39.78
CA ILE A 129 -26.71 -41.81 40.20
C ILE A 129 -26.82 -43.31 40.53
N GLU A 130 -25.96 -44.14 39.93
CA GLU A 130 -25.86 -45.58 40.19
C GLU A 130 -25.54 -45.94 41.65
N TYR A 131 -24.78 -45.09 42.35
CA TYR A 131 -24.32 -45.35 43.72
C TYR A 131 -25.18 -44.69 44.81
N ILE A 132 -26.32 -44.10 44.45
CA ILE A 132 -27.23 -43.45 45.39
C ILE A 132 -28.25 -44.47 45.92
N GLU A 133 -28.24 -44.71 47.24
CA GLU A 133 -29.11 -45.71 47.89
C GLU A 133 -30.61 -45.36 47.83
N LYS A 134 -30.95 -44.06 47.89
CA LYS A 134 -32.34 -43.55 47.87
C LYS A 134 -32.67 -42.81 46.57
N LYS A 135 -32.39 -43.43 45.43
CA LYS A 135 -32.61 -42.80 44.11
C LYS A 135 -34.08 -42.62 43.71
N ASP A 136 -35.01 -43.32 44.37
CA ASP A 136 -36.46 -43.29 44.17
C ASP A 136 -37.19 -42.25 45.03
N ASP A 137 -36.50 -41.58 45.95
CA ASP A 137 -37.09 -40.54 46.81
C ASP A 137 -37.55 -39.34 45.96
N TYR A 138 -38.83 -38.98 46.10
CA TYR A 138 -39.50 -37.91 45.35
C TYR A 138 -39.79 -36.67 46.20
N ASP A 139 -39.63 -36.74 47.52
CA ASP A 139 -39.94 -35.64 48.44
C ASP A 139 -38.68 -34.84 48.80
N SER A 140 -37.54 -35.51 48.98
CA SER A 140 -36.28 -34.85 49.38
C SER A 140 -35.78 -33.78 48.39
N PRO A 141 -35.75 -34.00 47.06
CA PRO A 141 -35.29 -32.99 46.10
C PRO A 141 -36.23 -31.79 46.04
N GLY A 142 -37.54 -32.03 46.02
CA GLY A 142 -38.56 -30.99 45.98
C GLY A 142 -38.52 -30.11 47.23
N PHE A 143 -38.38 -30.72 48.42
CA PHE A 143 -38.30 -29.98 49.68
C PHE A 143 -37.02 -29.12 49.79
N PHE A 144 -35.89 -29.63 49.31
CA PHE A 144 -34.63 -28.90 49.32
C PHE A 144 -34.61 -27.73 48.33
N LEU A 145 -35.06 -27.95 47.09
CA LEU A 145 -34.97 -26.97 46.00
C LEU A 145 -36.11 -25.94 45.99
N LEU A 146 -37.31 -26.32 46.43
CA LEU A 146 -38.52 -25.50 46.36
C LEU A 146 -39.04 -25.07 47.74
N GLY A 147 -38.73 -25.83 48.79
CA GLY A 147 -39.26 -25.65 50.15
C GLY A 147 -40.55 -26.45 50.40
N PRO A 148 -41.13 -26.34 51.62
CA PRO A 148 -42.25 -27.16 52.08
C PRO A 148 -43.58 -26.95 51.32
N ASP A 149 -43.76 -25.85 50.58
CA ASP A 149 -45.03 -25.56 49.89
C ASP A 149 -44.83 -24.77 48.57
N PRO A 150 -44.68 -25.45 47.42
CA PRO A 150 -44.36 -24.83 46.13
C PRO A 150 -45.52 -24.02 45.50
N ALA A 151 -46.71 -24.02 46.12
CA ALA A 151 -47.89 -23.32 45.64
C ALA A 151 -48.12 -21.94 46.30
N LYS A 152 -47.43 -21.61 47.40
CA LYS A 152 -47.63 -20.35 48.14
C LYS A 152 -46.38 -19.48 48.28
N LYS A 153 -45.19 -20.07 48.45
CA LYS A 153 -43.94 -19.30 48.57
C LYS A 153 -42.73 -20.20 48.32
N LEU A 154 -42.02 -19.99 47.22
CA LEU A 154 -40.75 -20.65 46.94
C LEU A 154 -39.68 -20.17 47.94
N LYS A 155 -38.81 -21.09 48.36
CA LYS A 155 -37.62 -20.77 49.17
C LYS A 155 -36.64 -19.93 48.32
N GLU A 156 -36.20 -18.78 48.84
CA GLU A 156 -35.21 -17.89 48.20
C GLU A 156 -33.83 -18.01 48.87
N ASP A 157 -33.39 -19.25 49.13
CA ASP A 157 -32.05 -19.50 49.66
C ASP A 157 -31.00 -19.53 48.53
N GLU A 158 -29.72 -19.35 48.87
CA GLU A 158 -28.57 -19.32 47.94
C GLU A 158 -28.44 -20.55 47.01
N HIS A 159 -29.09 -21.67 47.32
CA HIS A 159 -29.04 -22.93 46.55
C HIS A 159 -30.45 -23.43 46.17
N SER A 160 -31.40 -22.51 46.01
CA SER A 160 -32.77 -22.81 45.57
C SER A 160 -32.90 -22.86 44.04
N ALA A 161 -33.95 -23.52 43.54
CA ALA A 161 -34.22 -23.57 42.10
C ALA A 161 -34.45 -22.18 41.47
N LYS A 162 -34.91 -21.19 42.25
CA LYS A 162 -35.07 -19.79 41.82
C LYS A 162 -33.74 -19.04 41.78
N ALA A 163 -32.83 -19.32 42.71
CA ALA A 163 -31.47 -18.78 42.66
C ALA A 163 -30.71 -19.29 41.43
N LEU A 164 -30.81 -20.59 41.12
CA LEU A 164 -30.25 -21.15 39.90
C LEU A 164 -30.81 -20.49 38.64
N GLN A 165 -32.14 -20.31 38.58
CA GLN A 165 -32.77 -19.61 37.45
C GLN A 165 -32.20 -18.20 37.27
N ASN A 166 -32.02 -17.46 38.36
CA ASN A 166 -31.45 -16.11 38.31
C ASN A 166 -30.00 -16.11 37.84
N GLU A 167 -29.16 -17.04 38.30
CA GLU A 167 -27.78 -17.16 37.84
C GLU A 167 -27.70 -17.54 36.35
N MET A 168 -28.58 -18.44 35.88
CA MET A 168 -28.66 -18.78 34.45
C MET A 168 -29.16 -17.61 33.60
N LEU A 169 -30.10 -16.80 34.10
CA LEU A 169 -30.56 -15.58 33.42
C LEU A 169 -29.46 -14.51 33.36
N LYS A 170 -28.70 -14.32 34.45
CA LYS A 170 -27.53 -13.43 34.45
C LYS A 170 -26.49 -13.89 33.44
N PHE A 171 -26.17 -15.18 33.41
CA PHE A 171 -25.26 -15.76 32.43
C PHE A 171 -25.72 -15.46 31.00
N ARG A 172 -26.99 -15.77 30.68
CA ARG A 172 -27.59 -15.46 29.37
C ARG A 172 -27.48 -13.97 29.01
N ASP A 173 -27.83 -13.08 29.93
CA ASP A 173 -27.82 -11.64 29.67
C ASP A 173 -26.40 -11.11 29.46
N GLU A 174 -25.41 -11.68 30.15
CA GLU A 174 -23.99 -11.41 29.88
C GLU A 174 -23.54 -11.92 28.51
N LEU A 175 -23.95 -13.13 28.08
CA LEU A 175 -23.66 -13.65 26.75
C LEU A 175 -24.28 -12.77 25.66
N ILE A 176 -25.55 -12.40 25.80
CA ILE A 176 -26.25 -11.51 24.85
C ILE A 176 -25.52 -10.16 24.77
N ASN A 177 -25.03 -9.63 25.88
CA ASN A 177 -24.27 -8.38 25.88
C ASN A 177 -22.96 -8.47 25.09
N MET A 178 -22.36 -9.66 24.97
CA MET A 178 -21.13 -9.87 24.21
C MET A 178 -21.36 -10.10 22.71
N VAL A 179 -22.57 -10.54 22.32
CA VAL A 179 -22.96 -10.97 20.96
C VAL A 179 -24.03 -10.06 20.32
N LYS A 180 -24.14 -8.80 20.73
CA LYS A 180 -25.19 -7.85 20.26
C LYS A 180 -25.27 -7.63 18.74
N ASP A 181 -24.21 -7.98 18.01
CA ASP A 181 -24.07 -7.68 16.60
C ASP A 181 -24.82 -8.67 15.67
N ASP A 182 -25.30 -9.82 16.19
CA ASP A 182 -26.04 -10.82 15.42
C ASP A 182 -27.42 -11.17 16.06
N PRO A 183 -28.53 -10.66 15.49
CA PRO A 183 -29.88 -10.93 16.00
C PRO A 183 -30.28 -12.41 16.00
N GLN A 184 -29.79 -13.22 15.05
CA GLN A 184 -30.15 -14.64 14.95
C GLN A 184 -29.46 -15.46 16.06
N PHE A 185 -28.25 -15.06 16.44
CA PHE A 185 -27.54 -15.71 17.54
C PHE A 185 -28.18 -15.35 18.89
N VAL A 186 -28.60 -14.10 19.07
CA VAL A 186 -29.32 -13.65 20.26
C VAL A 186 -30.66 -14.38 20.41
N GLU A 187 -31.40 -14.59 19.33
CA GLU A 187 -32.66 -15.32 19.36
C GLU A 187 -32.44 -16.77 19.83
N ARG A 188 -31.45 -17.48 19.26
CA ARG A 188 -31.11 -18.85 19.67
C ARG A 188 -30.75 -18.97 21.16
N LEU A 189 -29.88 -18.09 21.67
CA LEU A 189 -29.56 -18.05 23.10
C LEU A 189 -30.78 -17.73 23.97
N GLN A 190 -31.67 -16.86 23.49
CA GLN A 190 -32.92 -16.58 24.19
C GLN A 190 -33.83 -17.80 24.22
N GLU A 191 -33.87 -18.62 23.16
CA GLU A 191 -34.63 -19.87 23.09
C GLU A 191 -34.08 -20.97 24.01
N GLU A 192 -32.77 -21.15 24.03
CA GLU A 192 -32.10 -22.17 24.86
C GLU A 192 -32.32 -21.93 26.36
N PHE A 193 -32.36 -20.66 26.79
CA PHE A 193 -32.58 -20.26 28.19
C PHE A 193 -34.00 -19.71 28.44
N LYS A 194 -35.04 -20.29 27.81
CA LYS A 194 -36.45 -19.99 28.12
C LYS A 194 -36.92 -20.73 29.37
N PHE A 195 -36.97 -20.01 30.50
CA PHE A 195 -37.56 -20.50 31.75
C PHE A 195 -39.04 -20.10 31.89
N GLU A 196 -39.87 -20.51 30.93
CA GLU A 196 -41.30 -20.19 30.95
C GLU A 196 -42.07 -21.07 31.94
N GLY A 197 -42.96 -20.43 32.71
CA GLY A 197 -43.94 -21.14 33.52
C GLY A 197 -45.03 -21.76 32.65
N GLY A 198 -45.51 -22.94 33.04
CA GLY A 198 -46.50 -23.74 32.33
C GLY A 198 -47.72 -24.08 33.19
N LYS A 199 -48.66 -24.81 32.60
CA LYS A 199 -49.75 -25.47 33.34
C LYS A 199 -49.33 -26.91 33.58
N ASP A 200 -49.39 -27.35 34.83
CA ASP A 200 -49.20 -28.75 35.18
C ASP A 200 -50.35 -29.63 34.65
N LYS A 201 -50.22 -30.97 34.68
CA LYS A 201 -51.28 -31.94 34.35
C LYS A 201 -52.59 -31.73 35.14
N SER A 202 -52.51 -30.98 36.25
CA SER A 202 -53.62 -30.58 37.12
C SER A 202 -54.24 -29.21 36.76
N GLY A 203 -53.78 -28.53 35.71
CA GLY A 203 -54.33 -27.26 35.21
C GLY A 203 -53.93 -25.99 36.00
N VAL A 204 -53.14 -26.13 37.07
CA VAL A 204 -52.62 -25.01 37.87
C VAL A 204 -51.40 -24.40 37.17
N LYS A 205 -51.37 -23.06 37.05
CA LYS A 205 -50.18 -22.34 36.59
C LYS A 205 -49.10 -22.41 37.67
N MET A 206 -47.97 -23.01 37.35
CA MET A 206 -46.83 -23.10 38.27
C MET A 206 -45.60 -22.43 37.63
N GLU A 207 -44.75 -21.85 38.47
CA GLU A 207 -43.46 -21.31 38.03
C GLU A 207 -42.56 -22.45 37.51
N TRP A 208 -41.61 -22.13 36.62
CA TRP A 208 -40.72 -23.11 35.99
C TRP A 208 -40.01 -24.02 37.01
N ALA A 209 -39.54 -23.44 38.11
CA ALA A 209 -38.88 -24.17 39.20
C ALA A 209 -39.80 -25.26 39.78
N SER A 210 -41.06 -24.92 40.07
CA SER A 210 -42.05 -25.87 40.58
C SER A 210 -42.45 -26.91 39.55
N LEU A 211 -42.53 -26.57 38.25
CA LEU A 211 -42.83 -27.58 37.22
C LEU A 211 -41.69 -28.58 37.00
N THR A 212 -40.45 -28.11 37.14
CA THR A 212 -39.27 -28.89 36.81
C THR A 212 -38.84 -29.80 37.96
N PHE A 213 -39.02 -29.37 39.21
CA PHE A 213 -38.46 -30.05 40.39
C PHE A 213 -39.50 -30.59 41.39
N TYR A 214 -40.80 -30.31 41.20
CA TYR A 214 -41.84 -30.82 42.11
C TYR A 214 -42.19 -32.28 41.83
N HIS A 215 -42.25 -33.09 42.90
CA HIS A 215 -42.52 -34.54 42.83
C HIS A 215 -41.67 -35.29 41.80
N GLN A 216 -40.41 -34.88 41.64
CA GLN A 216 -39.42 -35.59 40.83
C GLN A 216 -38.52 -36.43 41.73
N THR A 217 -38.12 -37.59 41.23
CA THR A 217 -37.14 -38.43 41.92
C THR A 217 -35.76 -37.75 41.99
N VAL A 218 -34.93 -38.17 42.93
CA VAL A 218 -33.52 -37.73 43.03
C VAL A 218 -32.79 -37.98 41.70
N ALA A 219 -32.98 -39.16 41.09
CA ALA A 219 -32.38 -39.50 39.81
C ALA A 219 -32.79 -38.53 38.69
N ALA A 220 -34.08 -38.22 38.57
CA ALA A 220 -34.58 -37.28 37.57
C ALA A 220 -34.08 -35.85 37.81
N THR A 221 -34.03 -35.42 39.07
CA THR A 221 -33.54 -34.09 39.47
C THR A 221 -32.06 -33.92 39.12
N LEU A 222 -31.23 -34.92 39.43
CA LEU A 222 -29.79 -34.88 39.12
C LEU A 222 -29.56 -34.89 37.60
N THR A 223 -30.29 -35.73 36.86
CA THR A 223 -30.21 -35.77 35.39
C THR A 223 -30.60 -34.43 34.77
N MET A 224 -31.62 -33.75 35.31
CA MET A 224 -32.03 -32.43 34.85
C MET A 224 -30.97 -31.36 35.14
N LEU A 225 -30.31 -31.41 36.29
CA LEU A 225 -29.18 -30.53 36.61
C LEU A 225 -27.99 -30.80 35.67
N SER A 226 -27.68 -32.07 35.38
CA SER A 226 -26.65 -32.43 34.38
C SER A 226 -26.98 -31.92 33.00
N LYS A 227 -28.25 -31.99 32.59
CA LYS A 227 -28.72 -31.41 31.32
C LYS A 227 -28.48 -29.89 31.28
N MET A 228 -28.75 -29.17 32.37
CA MET A 228 -28.43 -27.74 32.45
C MET A 228 -26.93 -27.46 32.37
N GLN A 229 -26.07 -28.32 32.94
CA GLN A 229 -24.61 -28.20 32.78
C GLN A 229 -24.19 -28.36 31.31
N ALA A 230 -24.77 -29.32 30.60
CA ALA A 230 -24.52 -29.53 29.19
C ALA A 230 -24.99 -28.34 28.33
N ASP A 231 -26.16 -27.75 28.65
CA ASP A 231 -26.65 -26.54 27.97
C ASP A 231 -25.67 -25.36 28.16
N VAL A 232 -25.15 -25.16 29.38
CA VAL A 232 -24.16 -24.12 29.67
C VAL A 232 -22.87 -24.30 28.85
N ARG A 233 -22.35 -25.53 28.75
CA ARG A 233 -21.16 -25.83 27.93
C ARG A 233 -21.41 -25.69 26.44
N THR A 234 -22.62 -26.01 25.99
CA THR A 234 -23.01 -25.82 24.59
C THR A 234 -23.03 -24.33 24.24
N ALA A 235 -23.70 -23.51 25.07
CA ALA A 235 -23.76 -22.07 24.88
C ALA A 235 -22.37 -21.41 24.94
N GLU A 236 -21.51 -21.86 25.85
CA GLU A 236 -20.10 -21.44 25.92
C GLU A 236 -19.35 -21.74 24.61
N SER A 237 -19.41 -22.98 24.11
CA SER A 237 -18.72 -23.37 22.88
C SER A 237 -19.19 -22.56 21.66
N ASP A 238 -20.50 -22.29 21.58
CA ASP A 238 -21.09 -21.54 20.47
C ASP A 238 -20.72 -20.06 20.52
N VAL A 239 -20.70 -19.44 21.72
CA VAL A 239 -20.26 -18.05 21.87
C VAL A 239 -18.77 -17.91 21.57
N ILE A 240 -17.92 -18.83 22.04
CA ILE A 240 -16.49 -18.82 21.74
C ILE A 240 -16.27 -19.00 20.22
N ALA A 241 -17.02 -19.91 19.57
CA ALA A 241 -16.98 -20.08 18.12
C ALA A 241 -17.35 -18.78 17.39
N TYR A 242 -18.42 -18.10 17.82
CA TYR A 242 -18.85 -16.83 17.24
C TYR A 242 -17.80 -15.72 17.40
N LEU A 243 -17.21 -15.61 18.59
CA LEU A 243 -16.15 -14.63 18.85
C LEU A 243 -14.93 -14.91 17.97
N TYR A 244 -14.58 -16.17 17.76
CA TYR A 244 -13.48 -16.57 16.87
C TYR A 244 -13.78 -16.23 15.41
N GLN A 245 -14.98 -16.55 14.92
CA GLN A 245 -15.42 -16.18 13.57
C GLN A 245 -15.45 -14.66 13.36
N SER A 246 -15.77 -13.89 14.39
CA SER A 246 -15.77 -12.42 14.33
C SER A 246 -14.35 -11.85 14.18
N VAL A 247 -13.34 -12.50 14.76
CA VAL A 247 -11.92 -12.14 14.55
C VAL A 247 -11.53 -12.35 13.09
N ASP A 248 -11.93 -13.47 12.49
CA ASP A 248 -11.66 -13.81 11.09
C ASP A 248 -12.47 -12.97 10.10
N ALA A 249 -13.74 -12.66 10.40
CA ALA A 249 -14.57 -11.80 9.56
C ALA A 249 -14.03 -10.37 9.50
N ALA A 250 -13.46 -9.88 10.61
CA ALA A 250 -12.73 -8.61 10.66
C ALA A 250 -11.33 -8.69 10.01
N SER A 251 -10.88 -9.86 9.55
CA SER A 251 -9.59 -10.01 8.86
C SER A 251 -9.74 -9.65 7.39
N PHE A 252 -8.72 -8.97 6.85
CA PHE A 252 -8.64 -8.76 5.42
C PHE A 252 -8.38 -10.11 4.76
N LYS A 253 -9.34 -10.60 3.98
CA LYS A 253 -9.17 -11.79 3.17
C LYS A 253 -8.36 -11.42 1.94
N PHE A 254 -7.06 -11.65 1.97
CA PHE A 254 -6.20 -11.50 0.79
C PHE A 254 -6.11 -12.84 0.06
N ASN A 255 -6.29 -12.84 -1.26
CA ASN A 255 -6.28 -14.07 -2.06
C ASN A 255 -5.03 -14.22 -2.94
N LYS A 256 -4.31 -13.12 -3.20
CA LYS A 256 -3.11 -13.11 -4.04
C LYS A 256 -1.98 -12.34 -3.35
N LEU A 257 -0.78 -12.86 -3.54
CA LEU A 257 0.48 -12.25 -3.08
C LEU A 257 1.27 -11.79 -4.31
N MET A 258 1.81 -10.58 -4.26
CA MET A 258 2.67 -10.02 -5.29
C MET A 258 3.84 -9.29 -4.65
N ALA A 259 5.04 -9.49 -5.17
CA ALA A 259 6.19 -8.69 -4.78
C ALA A 259 6.09 -7.31 -5.42
N VAL A 260 6.14 -6.26 -4.61
CA VAL A 260 6.16 -4.87 -5.05
C VAL A 260 7.52 -4.30 -4.71
N VAL A 261 8.13 -3.62 -5.69
CA VAL A 261 9.40 -2.93 -5.54
C VAL A 261 9.13 -1.44 -5.67
N ASN A 262 9.33 -0.71 -4.58
CA ASN A 262 9.21 0.75 -4.57
C ASN A 262 10.61 1.36 -4.71
N THR A 263 10.91 1.95 -5.85
CA THR A 263 12.22 2.54 -6.17
C THR A 263 12.20 4.05 -5.93
N GLN A 264 13.21 4.60 -5.24
CA GLN A 264 13.33 6.06 -5.09
C GLN A 264 13.62 6.78 -6.41
N SER A 265 14.41 6.15 -7.30
CA SER A 265 14.66 6.63 -8.66
C SER A 265 14.89 5.44 -9.58
N ASN A 266 14.24 5.45 -10.75
CA ASN A 266 14.48 4.50 -11.83
C ASN A 266 15.69 4.88 -12.70
N TYR A 267 16.32 6.02 -12.41
CA TYR A 267 17.49 6.52 -13.13
C TYR A 267 18.65 6.77 -12.16
N ILE A 268 19.77 6.09 -12.38
CA ILE A 268 21.00 6.27 -11.61
C ILE A 268 22.18 6.55 -12.54
N ALA A 269 23.03 7.50 -12.16
CA ALA A 269 24.29 7.72 -12.84
C ALA A 269 25.32 6.64 -12.45
N VAL A 270 26.29 6.38 -13.32
CA VAL A 270 27.38 5.43 -13.03
C VAL A 270 28.13 5.87 -11.76
N GLY A 271 28.19 4.97 -10.78
CA GLY A 271 28.82 5.20 -9.47
C GLY A 271 27.90 5.83 -8.41
N ASP A 272 26.59 5.90 -8.65
CA ASP A 272 25.59 6.21 -7.62
C ASP A 272 24.97 4.93 -7.03
N SER A 273 24.40 5.01 -5.82
CA SER A 273 23.78 3.86 -5.14
C SER A 273 22.29 3.73 -5.46
N PHE A 274 21.87 2.56 -5.96
CA PHE A 274 20.46 2.23 -6.13
C PHE A 274 19.80 1.94 -4.77
N ARG A 275 18.61 2.53 -4.53
CA ARG A 275 17.80 2.28 -3.32
C ARG A 275 16.37 1.90 -3.72
N ALA A 276 15.92 0.76 -3.20
CA ALA A 276 14.57 0.26 -3.41
C ALA A 276 14.08 -0.48 -2.18
N ASP A 277 12.80 -0.28 -1.84
CA ASP A 277 12.11 -1.04 -0.82
C ASP A 277 11.38 -2.20 -1.49
N VAL A 278 11.70 -3.43 -1.08
CA VAL A 278 11.08 -4.66 -1.59
C VAL A 278 10.18 -5.23 -0.51
N PHE A 279 8.89 -5.34 -0.81
CA PHE A 279 7.93 -5.93 0.13
C PHE A 279 6.91 -6.80 -0.58
N LEU A 280 6.31 -7.72 0.18
CA LEU A 280 5.23 -8.59 -0.29
C LEU A 280 3.90 -7.88 -0.07
N ALA A 281 3.20 -7.57 -1.15
CA ALA A 281 1.85 -7.02 -1.12
C ALA A 281 0.83 -8.16 -1.23
N ALA A 282 -0.09 -8.22 -0.28
CA ALA A 282 -1.25 -9.08 -0.34
C ALA A 282 -2.45 -8.26 -0.81
N TYR A 283 -3.20 -8.73 -1.81
CA TYR A 283 -4.41 -8.06 -2.31
C TYR A 283 -5.53 -9.07 -2.59
N ASP A 284 -6.76 -8.58 -2.66
CA ASP A 284 -7.96 -9.37 -2.98
C ASP A 284 -8.41 -9.05 -4.41
N SER A 285 -8.50 -10.07 -5.27
CA SER A 285 -9.04 -9.93 -6.63
C SER A 285 -10.58 -9.99 -6.70
N THR A 286 -11.26 -10.23 -5.57
CA THR A 286 -12.71 -10.42 -5.49
C THR A 286 -13.44 -9.12 -5.12
N LYS A 287 -12.81 -8.29 -4.28
CA LYS A 287 -13.31 -6.95 -3.94
C LYS A 287 -12.59 -5.91 -4.79
N PHE A 288 -13.36 -5.05 -5.46
CA PHE A 288 -12.84 -3.94 -6.24
C PHE A 288 -12.87 -2.65 -5.40
N PRO A 289 -11.75 -2.20 -4.81
CA PRO A 289 -11.72 -0.94 -4.07
C PRO A 289 -11.94 0.25 -5.01
N GLU A 290 -12.57 1.31 -4.53
CA GLU A 290 -12.63 2.58 -5.26
C GLU A 290 -11.28 3.29 -5.14
N ILE A 291 -10.58 3.49 -6.26
CA ILE A 291 -9.30 4.21 -6.31
C ILE A 291 -9.53 5.56 -6.99
N LYS A 292 -9.29 6.63 -6.23
CA LYS A 292 -9.44 8.02 -6.70
C LYS A 292 -8.10 8.72 -6.66
N ILE A 293 -7.79 9.48 -7.70
CA ILE A 293 -6.56 10.26 -7.81
C ILE A 293 -6.87 11.71 -8.13
N GLY A 294 -6.10 12.63 -7.55
CA GLY A 294 -6.19 14.06 -7.81
C GLY A 294 -4.88 14.81 -7.55
N SER A 295 -4.85 16.10 -7.90
CA SER A 295 -3.67 16.95 -7.77
C SER A 295 -3.31 17.31 -6.34
N ASP A 296 -4.29 17.33 -5.43
CA ASP A 296 -4.04 17.53 -3.99
C ASP A 296 -5.14 16.85 -3.18
N TYR A 297 -4.73 15.99 -2.24
CA TYR A 297 -5.63 15.33 -1.29
C TYR A 297 -5.41 15.93 0.09
N ASP A 298 -6.48 16.47 0.67
CA ASP A 298 -6.46 17.02 2.03
C ASP A 298 -6.85 15.91 3.04
N GLN A 299 -5.94 15.60 3.97
CA GLN A 299 -6.09 14.50 4.94
C GLN A 299 -7.19 14.75 5.97
N GLU A 300 -7.53 16.02 6.27
CA GLU A 300 -8.58 16.36 7.25
C GLU A 300 -9.99 16.40 6.61
N SER A 301 -10.08 16.87 5.37
CA SER A 301 -11.35 17.11 4.69
C SER A 301 -11.88 15.90 3.89
N ARG A 302 -11.06 14.85 3.68
CA ARG A 302 -11.37 13.67 2.83
C ARG A 302 -11.86 14.04 1.42
N GLN A 303 -11.43 15.19 0.91
CA GLN A 303 -11.82 15.71 -0.40
C GLN A 303 -10.57 16.06 -1.23
N PHE A 304 -10.66 15.83 -2.54
CA PHE A 304 -9.67 16.29 -3.50
C PHE A 304 -9.91 17.77 -3.84
N LYS A 305 -8.85 18.55 -3.97
CA LYS A 305 -8.91 19.84 -4.68
C LYS A 305 -8.79 19.57 -6.19
N GLY A 306 -9.94 19.33 -6.83
CA GLY A 306 -10.06 19.06 -8.28
C GLY A 306 -11.05 17.92 -8.59
N GLU A 307 -11.39 17.72 -9.87
CA GLU A 307 -12.20 16.56 -10.28
C GLU A 307 -11.37 15.27 -10.12
N PRO A 308 -11.80 14.33 -9.25
CA PRO A 308 -11.10 13.07 -9.09
C PRO A 308 -11.24 12.23 -10.35
N VAL A 309 -10.13 11.64 -10.81
CA VAL A 309 -10.14 10.67 -11.90
C VAL A 309 -10.30 9.29 -11.28
N ASP A 310 -11.41 8.62 -11.59
CA ASP A 310 -11.60 7.21 -11.26
C ASP A 310 -10.67 6.35 -12.12
N ILE A 311 -10.02 5.37 -11.49
CA ILE A 311 -9.11 4.45 -12.17
C ILE A 311 -9.77 3.10 -12.34
N ASP A 312 -9.65 2.55 -13.55
CA ASP A 312 -10.07 1.18 -13.82
C ASP A 312 -9.26 0.22 -12.96
N VAL A 313 -9.96 -0.44 -12.03
CA VAL A 313 -9.42 -1.51 -11.19
C VAL A 313 -9.66 -2.83 -11.90
N VAL A 314 -8.58 -3.49 -12.32
CA VAL A 314 -8.63 -4.82 -12.94
C VAL A 314 -7.93 -5.79 -12.00
N ASP A 315 -8.65 -6.85 -11.60
CA ASP A 315 -8.17 -7.86 -10.65
C ASP A 315 -7.69 -7.31 -9.29
N GLY A 316 -8.30 -6.22 -8.80
CA GLY A 316 -7.90 -5.58 -7.54
C GLY A 316 -6.69 -4.64 -7.66
N VAL A 317 -6.18 -4.41 -8.87
CA VAL A 317 -5.07 -3.49 -9.15
C VAL A 317 -5.53 -2.32 -10.02
N GLY A 318 -5.38 -1.09 -9.53
CA GLY A 318 -5.63 0.13 -10.31
C GLY A 318 -4.55 0.37 -11.35
N LYS A 319 -4.91 0.39 -12.63
CA LYS A 319 -3.94 0.66 -13.73
C LYS A 319 -3.99 2.12 -14.13
N ILE A 320 -3.01 2.90 -13.67
CA ILE A 320 -2.90 4.32 -14.01
C ILE A 320 -2.12 4.48 -15.32
N ARG A 321 -2.65 5.27 -16.26
CA ARG A 321 -1.95 5.67 -17.49
C ARG A 321 -2.05 7.17 -17.67
N MET A 322 -0.94 7.89 -17.45
CA MET A 322 -0.88 9.34 -17.62
C MET A 322 0.09 9.73 -18.72
N LYS A 323 -0.27 10.74 -19.52
CA LYS A 323 0.62 11.33 -20.53
C LYS A 323 1.40 12.49 -19.90
N GLY A 324 2.73 12.46 -20.00
CA GLY A 324 3.57 13.58 -19.61
C GLY A 324 3.44 14.73 -20.60
N THR A 325 2.76 15.82 -20.21
CA THR A 325 2.54 17.01 -21.05
C THR A 325 3.52 18.15 -20.78
N THR A 326 4.13 18.19 -19.60
CA THR A 326 5.04 19.26 -19.16
C THR A 326 6.25 18.62 -18.54
N THR A 327 7.44 19.13 -18.88
CA THR A 327 8.71 18.72 -18.28
C THR A 327 8.79 19.13 -16.81
N GLY A 328 9.51 18.34 -16.03
CA GLY A 328 9.70 18.54 -14.60
C GLY A 328 9.21 17.38 -13.74
N GLU A 329 9.37 17.54 -12.43
CA GLU A 329 8.89 16.60 -11.42
C GLU A 329 7.40 16.83 -11.16
N LYS A 330 6.58 15.79 -11.30
CA LYS A 330 5.15 15.83 -11.01
C LYS A 330 4.86 14.89 -9.83
N THR A 331 4.28 15.44 -8.79
CA THR A 331 3.76 14.70 -7.64
C THR A 331 2.27 14.52 -7.80
N TRP A 332 1.78 13.30 -7.62
CA TRP A 332 0.36 12.97 -7.65
C TRP A 332 -0.01 12.26 -6.35
N LYS A 333 -1.20 12.59 -5.82
CA LYS A 333 -1.73 11.99 -4.60
C LYS A 333 -3.03 11.24 -4.93
N GLY A 334 -3.24 10.10 -4.29
CA GLY A 334 -4.41 9.27 -4.46
C GLY A 334 -4.88 8.69 -3.14
N VAL A 335 -6.10 8.14 -3.16
CA VAL A 335 -6.67 7.40 -2.03
C VAL A 335 -7.30 6.12 -2.56
N ILE A 336 -6.99 5.02 -1.87
CA ILE A 336 -7.67 3.75 -2.02
C ILE A 336 -8.72 3.67 -0.92
N ASN A 337 -10.00 3.66 -1.30
CA ASN A 337 -11.10 3.44 -0.38
C ASN A 337 -11.42 1.95 -0.34
N TYR A 338 -11.13 1.31 0.79
CA TYR A 338 -11.39 -0.12 0.98
C TYR A 338 -12.55 -0.34 1.95
N GLU A 339 -13.53 -1.14 1.55
CA GLU A 339 -14.67 -1.50 2.38
C GLU A 339 -14.36 -2.73 3.23
N VAL A 340 -14.22 -2.52 4.54
CA VAL A 340 -14.02 -3.60 5.51
C VAL A 340 -15.36 -4.24 5.83
N SER A 341 -15.36 -5.57 6.05
CA SER A 341 -16.55 -6.33 6.48
C SER A 341 -17.13 -5.69 7.75
N GLY A 342 -18.28 -5.04 7.61
CA GLY A 342 -18.84 -4.11 8.60
C GLY A 342 -19.32 -2.77 8.02
N GLY A 343 -19.26 -2.58 6.69
CA GLY A 343 -19.81 -1.41 5.98
C GLY A 343 -19.04 -0.11 6.21
N ARG A 344 -17.84 -0.19 6.81
CA ARG A 344 -16.96 0.96 7.04
C ARG A 344 -15.90 1.03 5.94
N THR A 345 -15.89 2.14 5.21
CA THR A 345 -14.87 2.45 4.22
C THR A 345 -13.67 3.11 4.90
N VAL A 346 -12.49 2.51 4.74
CA VAL A 346 -11.22 3.04 5.26
C VAL A 346 -10.41 3.62 4.09
N PRO A 347 -10.07 4.92 4.13
CA PRO A 347 -9.24 5.56 3.11
C PRO A 347 -7.74 5.31 3.39
N TYR A 348 -7.02 4.84 2.38
CA TYR A 348 -5.56 4.69 2.38
C TYR A 348 -4.93 5.67 1.38
N PRO A 349 -4.36 6.79 1.84
CA PRO A 349 -3.70 7.75 0.95
C PRO A 349 -2.36 7.22 0.47
N PHE A 350 -2.03 7.50 -0.79
CA PHE A 350 -0.72 7.25 -1.38
C PHE A 350 -0.27 8.47 -2.19
N GLU A 351 1.05 8.66 -2.27
CA GLU A 351 1.67 9.67 -3.11
C GLU A 351 2.74 9.02 -3.98
N PHE A 352 2.87 9.50 -5.21
CA PHE A 352 3.95 9.09 -6.09
C PHE A 352 4.46 10.28 -6.90
N THR A 353 5.77 10.30 -7.11
CA THR A 353 6.47 11.30 -7.91
C THR A 353 6.97 10.66 -9.20
N PHE A 354 6.85 11.36 -10.32
CA PHE A 354 7.50 10.96 -11.56
C PHE A 354 8.10 12.17 -12.27
N LYS A 355 9.29 11.98 -12.85
CA LYS A 355 10.00 13.00 -13.62
C LYS A 355 9.69 12.80 -15.11
N VAL A 356 9.20 13.86 -15.76
CA VAL A 356 9.04 13.91 -17.21
C VAL A 356 10.21 14.71 -17.77
N SER A 357 11.06 14.07 -18.56
CA SER A 357 12.16 14.72 -19.28
C SER A 357 11.82 14.89 -20.76
N ASP A 358 12.42 15.89 -21.40
CA ASP A 358 12.39 16.00 -22.85
C ASP A 358 13.05 14.77 -23.49
N ALA A 359 12.48 14.32 -24.61
CA ALA A 359 13.05 13.24 -25.42
C ALA A 359 14.22 13.80 -26.25
N ASP A 360 15.34 14.09 -25.59
CA ASP A 360 16.54 14.58 -26.26
C ASP A 360 17.39 13.42 -26.76
N ALA A 361 17.39 13.23 -28.09
CA ALA A 361 18.34 12.34 -28.74
C ALA A 361 19.67 13.06 -28.94
N VAL A 362 20.75 12.52 -28.39
CA VAL A 362 22.10 13.05 -28.58
C VAL A 362 22.62 12.61 -29.96
N ILE A 363 22.39 13.45 -30.97
CA ILE A 363 22.90 13.25 -32.33
C ILE A 363 24.16 14.08 -32.48
N ASP A 364 25.32 13.42 -32.43
CA ASP A 364 26.61 14.10 -32.52
C ASP A 364 27.36 13.79 -33.83
N PRO A 365 27.56 14.79 -34.71
CA PRO A 365 28.42 14.63 -35.87
C PRO A 365 29.90 14.57 -35.46
N SER A 366 30.46 13.36 -35.40
CA SER A 366 31.83 13.07 -34.92
C SER A 366 32.95 13.88 -35.59
N LYS A 367 32.79 14.29 -36.85
CA LYS A 367 33.77 15.12 -37.57
C LYS A 367 33.60 16.63 -37.36
N MET A 368 32.50 17.08 -36.78
CA MET A 368 32.17 18.50 -36.57
C MET A 368 32.53 18.99 -35.16
N ASN A 369 33.25 18.21 -34.36
CA ASN A 369 33.80 18.65 -33.06
C ASN A 369 34.95 19.65 -33.23
N VAL A 370 34.66 20.81 -33.82
CA VAL A 370 35.63 21.85 -34.17
C VAL A 370 35.16 23.20 -33.63
N PHE A 371 36.05 23.92 -32.96
CA PHE A 371 35.87 25.33 -32.64
C PHE A 371 36.74 26.19 -33.54
N TYR A 372 36.15 27.23 -34.10
CA TYR A 372 36.90 28.26 -34.82
C TYR A 372 37.38 29.31 -33.82
N LYS A 373 38.66 29.69 -33.94
CA LYS A 373 39.19 30.83 -33.21
C LYS A 373 38.42 32.11 -33.57
N GLY A 374 38.47 33.12 -32.70
CA GLY A 374 37.93 34.46 -32.94
C GLY A 374 36.40 34.59 -33.03
N LEU A 375 35.66 33.47 -33.01
CA LEU A 375 34.21 33.41 -33.16
C LEU A 375 33.54 32.84 -31.92
N ASP A 376 32.27 33.20 -31.73
CA ASP A 376 31.40 32.61 -30.72
C ASP A 376 30.84 31.30 -31.27
N ASN A 377 31.35 30.17 -30.77
CA ASN A 377 30.93 28.85 -31.20
C ASN A 377 29.74 28.38 -30.35
N PRO A 378 28.53 28.20 -30.92
CA PRO A 378 27.37 27.73 -30.17
C PRO A 378 27.49 26.23 -29.86
N VAL A 379 27.25 25.87 -28.60
CA VAL A 379 27.24 24.50 -28.11
C VAL A 379 26.01 24.29 -27.25
N SER A 380 25.28 23.21 -27.51
CA SER A 380 24.22 22.72 -26.63
C SER A 380 24.79 21.61 -25.74
N VAL A 381 24.58 21.74 -24.43
CA VAL A 381 25.00 20.76 -23.43
C VAL A 381 23.77 20.32 -22.66
N SER A 382 23.47 19.03 -22.73
CA SER A 382 22.47 18.37 -21.89
C SER A 382 23.12 17.18 -21.19
N VAL A 383 22.76 16.97 -19.92
CA VAL A 383 23.18 15.81 -19.13
C VAL A 383 21.91 15.06 -18.74
N PRO A 384 21.70 13.84 -19.25
CA PRO A 384 20.53 13.05 -18.88
C PRO A 384 20.46 12.84 -17.36
N GLY A 385 19.34 13.30 -16.77
CA GLY A 385 19.06 13.20 -15.33
C GLY A 385 19.36 14.46 -14.51
N ALA A 386 20.14 15.41 -15.04
CA ALA A 386 20.42 16.69 -14.38
C ALA A 386 19.66 17.84 -15.06
N ASP A 387 19.19 18.81 -14.27
CA ASP A 387 18.48 19.97 -14.82
C ASP A 387 19.46 20.93 -15.48
N SER A 388 19.08 21.46 -16.65
CA SER A 388 19.94 22.34 -17.48
C SER A 388 20.42 23.60 -16.77
N ASP A 389 19.70 24.05 -15.74
CA ASP A 389 20.05 25.22 -14.92
C ASP A 389 21.17 24.94 -13.90
N LYS A 390 21.42 23.66 -13.57
CA LYS A 390 22.45 23.24 -12.59
C LYS A 390 23.71 22.70 -13.25
N LEU A 391 23.91 22.99 -14.54
CA LEU A 391 25.08 22.58 -15.30
C LEU A 391 26.17 23.66 -15.25
N ARG A 392 27.40 23.26 -14.90
CA ARG A 392 28.60 24.07 -15.11
C ARG A 392 29.46 23.47 -16.20
N VAL A 393 29.76 24.29 -17.20
CA VAL A 393 30.68 23.95 -18.30
C VAL A 393 31.99 24.71 -18.10
N THR A 394 33.11 24.00 -18.09
CA THR A 394 34.46 24.57 -18.05
C THR A 394 35.29 24.03 -19.22
N CYS A 395 36.33 24.75 -19.64
CA CYS A 395 37.35 24.24 -20.58
C CYS A 395 38.68 24.11 -19.85
N ASN A 396 39.47 23.10 -20.22
CA ASN A 396 40.83 22.90 -19.71
C ASN A 396 41.85 23.96 -20.17
N VAL A 397 41.57 24.70 -21.25
CA VAL A 397 42.46 25.72 -21.81
C VAL A 397 42.18 27.10 -21.19
N ALA A 398 43.21 27.71 -20.62
CA ALA A 398 43.12 29.06 -20.07
C ALA A 398 42.88 30.10 -21.18
N GLY A 399 41.98 31.05 -20.91
CA GLY A 399 41.64 32.15 -21.83
C GLY A 399 40.41 31.92 -22.72
N VAL A 400 39.85 30.70 -22.74
CA VAL A 400 38.55 30.42 -23.40
C VAL A 400 37.43 31.07 -22.59
N LYS A 401 36.59 31.88 -23.26
CA LYS A 401 35.43 32.52 -22.63
C LYS A 401 34.18 31.70 -22.93
N ILE A 402 33.52 31.22 -21.89
CA ILE A 402 32.25 30.50 -21.98
C ILE A 402 31.17 31.43 -21.44
N LYS A 403 30.12 31.67 -22.23
CA LYS A 403 28.96 32.46 -21.81
C LYS A 403 27.68 31.66 -22.07
N PRO A 404 26.67 31.72 -21.20
CA PRO A 404 25.36 31.21 -21.54
C PRO A 404 24.79 32.02 -22.71
N ASP A 405 24.15 31.35 -23.68
CA ASP A 405 23.54 31.99 -24.84
C ASP A 405 22.23 32.71 -24.43
N PRO A 406 22.15 34.04 -24.50
CA PRO A 406 20.95 34.79 -24.11
C PRO A 406 19.74 34.51 -25.01
N ALA A 407 19.96 34.08 -26.25
CA ALA A 407 18.88 33.84 -27.23
C ALA A 407 18.47 32.36 -27.30
N GLY A 408 19.24 31.47 -26.66
CA GLY A 408 19.19 30.04 -26.87
C GLY A 408 18.35 29.23 -25.87
N GLY A 409 18.08 29.77 -24.67
CA GLY A 409 17.47 29.05 -23.55
C GLY A 409 18.48 28.26 -22.69
N ALA A 410 18.00 27.65 -21.61
CA ALA A 410 18.81 26.89 -20.66
C ALA A 410 19.55 25.72 -21.34
N GLY A 411 20.84 25.52 -21.02
CA GLY A 411 21.68 24.47 -21.60
C GLY A 411 22.39 24.82 -22.93
N LYS A 412 22.27 26.06 -23.43
CA LYS A 412 23.05 26.55 -24.58
C LYS A 412 24.15 27.52 -24.16
N TYR A 413 25.34 27.32 -24.70
CA TYR A 413 26.55 28.06 -24.37
C TYR A 413 27.25 28.56 -25.63
N LEU A 414 27.78 29.78 -25.58
CA LEU A 414 28.65 30.37 -26.58
C LEU A 414 30.10 30.27 -26.09
N ILE A 415 30.94 29.60 -26.88
CA ILE A 415 32.34 29.36 -26.56
C ILE A 415 33.20 30.19 -27.50
N ASN A 416 33.84 31.21 -26.94
CA ASN A 416 34.78 32.05 -27.66
C ASN A 416 36.21 31.61 -27.35
N VAL A 417 36.94 31.19 -28.38
CA VAL A 417 38.37 30.85 -28.30
C VAL A 417 39.15 32.02 -28.90
N PRO A 418 39.83 32.86 -28.08
CA PRO A 418 40.59 34.00 -28.60
C PRO A 418 41.71 33.56 -29.56
N GLY A 419 42.05 34.42 -30.51
CA GLY A 419 43.15 34.18 -31.46
C GLY A 419 44.52 33.98 -30.81
N SER A 420 44.73 34.55 -29.61
CA SER A 420 45.96 34.46 -28.82
C SER A 420 46.20 33.11 -28.15
N VAL A 421 45.25 32.18 -28.22
CA VAL A 421 45.35 30.86 -27.57
C VAL A 421 46.10 29.89 -28.48
N ASP A 422 47.29 29.45 -28.07
CA ASP A 422 48.12 28.45 -28.76
C ASP A 422 47.77 27.00 -28.38
N ALA A 423 46.47 26.67 -28.43
CA ALA A 423 45.99 25.30 -28.24
C ALA A 423 45.47 24.70 -29.55
N ARG A 424 45.77 23.41 -29.79
CA ARG A 424 45.22 22.63 -30.93
C ARG A 424 43.91 21.94 -30.59
N GLU A 425 43.64 21.71 -29.30
CA GLU A 425 42.44 21.02 -28.80
C GLU A 425 41.98 21.68 -27.48
N CYS A 426 40.68 21.77 -27.25
CA CYS A 426 40.06 22.12 -25.96
C CYS A 426 39.16 20.96 -25.52
N LYS A 427 39.26 20.59 -24.25
CA LYS A 427 38.38 19.63 -23.61
C LYS A 427 37.36 20.41 -22.78
N LEU A 428 36.09 20.27 -23.14
CA LEU A 428 34.98 20.75 -22.32
C LEU A 428 34.67 19.72 -21.25
N ILE A 429 34.66 20.18 -20.00
CA ILE A 429 34.32 19.42 -18.83
C ILE A 429 32.95 19.91 -18.37
N VAL A 430 31.98 19.00 -18.32
CA VAL A 430 30.63 19.30 -17.85
C VAL A 430 30.48 18.70 -16.47
N SER A 431 30.12 19.53 -15.51
CA SER A 431 29.83 19.12 -14.14
C SER A 431 28.37 19.41 -13.82
N ALA A 432 27.70 18.42 -13.24
CA ALA A 432 26.32 18.51 -12.79
C ALA A 432 26.27 18.46 -11.25
N GLU A 433 25.35 19.20 -10.67
CA GLU A 433 25.07 19.13 -9.24
C GLU A 433 24.23 17.87 -8.95
N ASN A 434 24.73 17.00 -8.07
CA ASN A 434 23.96 15.84 -7.60
C ASN A 434 22.86 16.30 -6.62
N VAL A 435 21.92 15.39 -6.32
CA VAL A 435 20.82 15.59 -5.34
C VAL A 435 21.33 16.03 -3.95
N SER A 436 22.60 15.79 -3.63
CA SER A 436 23.26 16.18 -2.37
C SER A 436 24.02 17.52 -2.42
N GLY A 437 23.90 18.33 -3.48
CA GLY A 437 24.53 19.65 -3.61
C GLY A 437 26.02 19.63 -3.99
N ASN A 438 26.61 18.45 -4.20
CA ASN A 438 27.99 18.31 -4.64
C ASN A 438 28.09 18.32 -6.17
N MET A 439 29.01 19.12 -6.72
CA MET A 439 29.31 19.15 -8.15
C MET A 439 30.13 17.91 -8.53
N LYS A 440 29.57 17.02 -9.35
CA LYS A 440 30.29 15.87 -9.92
C LYS A 440 30.49 16.07 -11.41
N GLN A 441 31.66 15.67 -11.92
CA GLN A 441 31.92 15.67 -13.35
C GLN A 441 30.98 14.66 -14.03
N ALA A 442 30.09 15.17 -14.88
CA ALA A 442 29.12 14.39 -15.63
C ALA A 442 29.73 13.79 -16.90
N GLY A 443 30.67 14.51 -17.52
CA GLY A 443 31.35 14.05 -18.73
C GLY A 443 32.39 15.02 -19.23
N GLU A 444 33.16 14.58 -20.21
CA GLU A 444 34.13 15.40 -20.92
C GLU A 444 34.07 15.14 -22.42
N LYS A 445 34.28 16.20 -23.21
CA LYS A 445 34.34 16.10 -24.66
C LYS A 445 35.45 16.94 -25.24
N THR A 446 36.21 16.35 -26.16
CA THR A 446 37.33 17.00 -26.84
C THR A 446 36.88 17.63 -28.16
N PHE A 447 37.24 18.90 -28.34
CA PHE A 447 37.02 19.70 -29.53
C PHE A 447 38.35 20.14 -30.11
N ARG A 448 38.47 20.07 -31.43
CA ARG A 448 39.65 20.52 -32.16
C ARG A 448 39.56 22.01 -32.42
N ILE A 449 40.62 22.76 -32.17
CA ILE A 449 40.64 24.20 -32.43
C ILE A 449 41.22 24.41 -33.83
N LYS A 450 40.41 24.97 -34.72
CA LYS A 450 40.85 25.35 -36.07
C LYS A 450 40.84 26.87 -36.24
N LYS A 451 41.72 27.33 -37.11
CA LYS A 451 41.69 28.72 -37.60
C LYS A 451 40.56 28.85 -38.61
N ILE A 452 39.99 30.05 -38.75
CA ILE A 452 39.04 30.31 -39.83
C ILE A 452 39.79 30.09 -41.17
N PRO A 453 39.20 29.43 -42.18
CA PRO A 453 39.83 29.30 -43.49
C PRO A 453 40.22 30.67 -44.09
N PRO A 454 41.21 30.74 -44.99
CA PRO A 454 41.49 31.99 -45.70
C PRO A 454 40.29 32.34 -46.60
N PRO A 455 39.81 33.59 -46.60
CA PRO A 455 38.72 34.01 -47.48
C PRO A 455 39.17 34.06 -48.94
N THR A 456 38.20 34.00 -49.86
CA THR A 456 38.48 34.21 -51.28
C THR A 456 38.41 35.72 -51.56
N PRO A 457 39.42 36.32 -52.23
CA PRO A 457 39.35 37.71 -52.64
C PRO A 457 38.41 37.86 -53.84
N PHE A 458 37.64 38.95 -53.85
CA PHE A 458 36.70 39.31 -54.90
C PHE A 458 36.98 40.73 -55.36
N PHE A 459 36.95 40.93 -56.69
CA PHE A 459 37.00 42.25 -57.28
C PHE A 459 35.85 42.39 -58.29
N MET A 460 34.93 43.34 -58.03
CA MET A 460 33.75 43.58 -58.87
C MET A 460 32.95 42.30 -59.22
N GLY A 461 32.77 41.42 -58.23
CA GLY A 461 32.03 40.16 -58.40
C GLY A 461 32.79 39.04 -59.11
N LYS A 462 34.08 39.24 -59.46
CA LYS A 462 34.94 38.23 -60.07
C LYS A 462 35.83 37.53 -59.04
N LYS A 463 35.91 36.21 -59.18
CA LYS A 463 36.71 35.30 -58.34
C LYS A 463 38.10 35.06 -58.95
N PRO A 464 39.05 34.47 -58.20
CA PRO A 464 40.33 34.02 -58.76
C PRO A 464 40.20 33.02 -59.92
N THR A 465 39.08 32.30 -60.01
CA THR A 465 38.73 31.40 -61.12
C THR A 465 38.24 32.10 -62.38
N ASP A 466 37.79 33.35 -62.28
CA ASP A 466 37.34 34.13 -63.42
C ASP A 466 38.54 34.81 -64.09
N ASN A 467 39.06 34.22 -65.16
CA ASN A 467 40.25 34.73 -65.84
C ASN A 467 40.00 35.97 -66.72
N VAL A 468 38.77 36.51 -66.75
CA VAL A 468 38.38 37.63 -67.64
C VAL A 468 37.62 38.72 -66.90
N ILE A 469 37.95 39.97 -67.22
CA ILE A 469 37.25 41.15 -66.70
C ILE A 469 37.01 42.18 -67.81
N PRO A 470 35.80 42.76 -67.92
CA PRO A 470 35.56 43.90 -68.82
C PRO A 470 36.38 45.12 -68.40
N LEU A 471 36.91 45.87 -69.37
CA LEU A 471 37.67 47.09 -69.11
C LEU A 471 36.93 48.08 -68.18
N VAL A 472 35.62 48.22 -68.36
CA VAL A 472 34.77 49.12 -67.54
C VAL A 472 34.75 48.66 -66.07
N ALA A 473 34.57 47.37 -65.81
CA ALA A 473 34.53 46.83 -64.44
C ALA A 473 35.88 47.01 -63.73
N LEU A 474 36.98 46.97 -64.48
CA LEU A 474 38.32 47.18 -63.95
C LEU A 474 38.59 48.64 -63.55
N THR A 475 38.05 49.61 -64.28
CA THR A 475 38.16 51.05 -63.96
C THR A 475 37.17 51.54 -62.90
N THR A 476 36.01 50.89 -62.79
CA THR A 476 34.95 51.27 -61.83
C THR A 476 35.12 50.61 -60.47
N GLY A 477 35.85 49.50 -60.38
CA GLY A 477 36.09 48.82 -59.11
C GLY A 477 36.93 49.65 -58.15
N ASP A 478 36.39 49.94 -56.97
CA ASP A 478 37.05 50.79 -55.98
C ASP A 478 37.69 50.02 -54.83
N GLU A 479 37.26 48.78 -54.58
CA GLU A 479 37.69 47.98 -53.44
C GLU A 479 37.81 46.50 -53.75
N ILE A 480 38.77 45.85 -53.09
CA ILE A 480 38.89 44.39 -53.03
C ILE A 480 38.09 43.93 -51.80
N LYS A 481 37.08 43.08 -52.04
CA LYS A 481 36.30 42.44 -50.97
C LYS A 481 36.86 41.06 -50.70
N CYS A 482 36.60 40.55 -49.50
CA CYS A 482 36.94 39.18 -49.12
C CYS A 482 35.67 38.53 -48.61
N ILE A 483 35.26 37.45 -49.26
CA ILE A 483 34.08 36.68 -48.88
C ILE A 483 34.56 35.26 -48.62
N LEU A 484 34.10 34.69 -47.51
CA LEU A 484 34.33 33.29 -47.22
C LEU A 484 33.12 32.51 -47.73
N GLU A 485 33.33 31.74 -48.79
CA GLU A 485 32.27 30.90 -49.37
C GLU A 485 32.10 29.63 -48.52
N ASP A 486 30.86 29.14 -48.43
CA ASP A 486 30.50 27.89 -47.73
C ASP A 486 30.92 27.83 -46.25
N PHE A 487 30.92 28.98 -45.54
CA PHE A 487 31.15 29.00 -44.10
C PHE A 487 29.88 28.82 -43.29
N LEU A 488 29.95 27.95 -42.28
CA LEU A 488 28.83 27.64 -41.39
C LEU A 488 28.45 28.78 -40.43
N PHE A 489 29.31 29.79 -40.26
CA PHE A 489 29.04 30.94 -39.40
C PHE A 489 28.67 32.16 -40.24
N GLU A 490 27.54 32.76 -39.91
CA GLU A 490 27.08 34.01 -40.51
C GLU A 490 27.82 35.22 -39.92
N GLY A 491 28.00 36.28 -40.72
CA GLY A 491 28.54 37.56 -40.25
C GLY A 491 30.07 37.66 -40.13
N VAL A 492 30.83 36.67 -40.60
CA VAL A 492 32.31 36.74 -40.58
C VAL A 492 32.82 37.70 -41.66
N GLN A 493 33.35 38.85 -41.24
CA GLN A 493 33.90 39.87 -42.14
C GLN A 493 35.43 39.88 -42.10
N PHE A 494 36.05 39.86 -43.29
CA PHE A 494 37.49 40.03 -43.45
C PHE A 494 37.81 41.40 -44.04
N LYS A 495 38.84 42.06 -43.50
CA LYS A 495 39.31 43.36 -44.00
C LYS A 495 40.64 43.18 -44.72
N VAL A 496 40.72 43.58 -45.99
CA VAL A 496 41.99 43.57 -46.75
C VAL A 496 42.93 44.64 -46.19
N THR A 497 44.15 44.24 -45.83
CA THR A 497 45.17 45.13 -45.26
C THR A 497 46.16 45.63 -46.29
N LYS A 498 46.58 44.79 -47.25
CA LYS A 498 47.59 45.12 -48.28
C LYS A 498 47.33 44.34 -49.56
N PHE A 499 47.67 44.93 -50.70
CA PHE A 499 47.70 44.24 -51.99
C PHE A 499 48.72 44.89 -52.93
N SER A 500 49.22 44.14 -53.91
CA SER A 500 50.12 44.63 -54.95
C SER A 500 49.47 44.43 -56.31
N LEU A 501 49.46 45.44 -57.17
CA LEU A 501 49.00 45.31 -58.55
C LEU A 501 50.18 45.18 -59.51
N SER A 502 50.24 44.09 -60.26
CA SER A 502 51.21 43.86 -61.32
C SER A 502 50.54 44.00 -62.69
N MET A 503 51.10 44.83 -63.56
CA MET A 503 50.65 44.99 -64.95
C MET A 503 51.83 45.19 -65.90
N THR A 504 51.65 44.85 -67.18
CA THR A 504 52.68 45.09 -68.21
C THR A 504 52.46 46.45 -68.88
N LYS A 505 53.38 47.40 -68.66
CA LYS A 505 53.39 48.72 -69.29
C LYS A 505 54.65 48.86 -70.16
N GLY A 506 54.47 49.06 -71.47
CA GLY A 506 55.59 49.27 -72.40
C GLY A 506 56.58 48.11 -72.51
N GLY A 507 56.17 46.87 -72.22
CA GLY A 507 57.03 45.68 -72.26
C GLY A 507 57.66 45.29 -70.92
N ASN A 508 57.61 46.15 -69.90
CA ASN A 508 58.08 45.87 -68.54
C ASN A 508 56.92 45.62 -67.58
N VAL A 509 57.11 44.73 -66.59
CA VAL A 509 56.15 44.51 -65.50
C VAL A 509 56.33 45.60 -64.45
N VAL A 510 55.30 46.39 -64.21
CA VAL A 510 55.25 47.41 -63.16
C VAL A 510 54.41 46.88 -62.01
N ASN A 511 54.95 47.00 -60.79
CA ASN A 511 54.27 46.62 -59.56
C ASN A 511 53.89 47.88 -58.78
N PHE A 512 52.63 47.96 -58.35
CA PHE A 512 52.12 49.02 -57.48
C PHE A 512 51.68 48.42 -56.16
N ASP A 513 52.42 48.70 -55.09
CA ASP A 513 52.03 48.28 -53.75
C ASP A 513 51.02 49.26 -53.15
N GLN A 514 49.94 48.73 -52.60
CA GLN A 514 48.86 49.49 -51.97
C GLN A 514 48.60 48.99 -50.55
N ARG A 515 48.31 49.93 -49.65
CA ARG A 515 47.89 49.65 -48.28
C ARG A 515 46.41 49.98 -48.13
N GLY A 516 45.65 49.05 -47.58
CA GLY A 516 44.20 49.11 -47.43
C GLY A 516 43.46 48.30 -48.50
N ASN A 517 42.13 48.32 -48.41
CA ASN A 517 41.23 47.60 -49.32
C ASN A 517 40.85 48.41 -50.56
N LYS A 518 41.13 49.72 -50.58
CA LYS A 518 40.77 50.64 -51.66
C LYS A 518 41.90 50.81 -52.67
N ILE A 519 41.53 51.00 -53.93
CA ILE A 519 42.48 51.29 -55.01
C ILE A 519 42.91 52.76 -54.96
N GLY A 520 44.21 53.00 -54.71
CA GLY A 520 44.80 54.34 -54.72
C GLY A 520 44.77 55.01 -56.09
N GLY A 521 44.85 56.35 -56.12
CA GLY A 521 44.72 57.15 -57.34
C GLY A 521 45.77 56.85 -58.41
N GLU A 522 47.00 56.48 -58.01
CA GLU A 522 48.07 56.06 -58.93
C GLU A 522 47.72 54.77 -59.66
N VAL A 523 47.13 53.82 -58.93
CA VAL A 523 46.71 52.54 -59.48
C VAL A 523 45.50 52.72 -60.39
N LYS A 524 44.54 53.59 -60.05
CA LYS A 524 43.42 53.94 -60.95
C LYS A 524 43.91 54.52 -62.27
N ARG A 525 44.90 55.42 -62.24
CA ARG A 525 45.51 55.95 -63.47
C ARG A 525 46.18 54.86 -64.29
N ALA A 526 46.92 53.96 -63.64
CA ALA A 526 47.54 52.82 -64.31
C ALA A 526 46.51 51.87 -64.93
N LEU A 527 45.38 51.61 -64.24
CA LEU A 527 44.29 50.77 -64.73
C LEU A 527 43.56 51.39 -65.94
N SER A 528 43.44 52.72 -66.01
CA SER A 528 42.86 53.43 -67.18
C SER A 528 43.73 53.35 -68.44
N GLU A 529 45.04 53.10 -68.30
CA GLU A 529 45.96 52.96 -69.43
C GLU A 529 46.02 51.52 -69.99
N VAL A 530 45.32 50.57 -69.34
CA VAL A 530 45.30 49.17 -69.73
C VAL A 530 44.51 48.98 -71.03
N ARG A 531 45.10 48.25 -71.98
CA ARG A 531 44.48 47.91 -73.27
C ARG A 531 43.81 46.53 -73.21
N LYS A 532 42.82 46.34 -74.08
CA LYS A 532 42.19 45.03 -74.32
C LYS A 532 43.26 43.96 -74.61
N ASN A 533 43.07 42.77 -74.06
CA ASN A 533 43.98 41.61 -74.02
C ASN A 533 45.20 41.68 -73.10
N GLN A 534 45.39 42.75 -72.32
CA GLN A 534 46.44 42.78 -71.29
C GLN A 534 46.03 41.99 -70.04
N ILE A 535 47.02 41.45 -69.33
CA ILE A 535 46.84 40.72 -68.07
C ILE A 535 47.18 41.67 -66.93
N VAL A 536 46.25 41.79 -65.99
CA VAL A 536 46.41 42.54 -64.74
C VAL A 536 46.32 41.54 -63.60
N THR A 537 47.31 41.52 -62.71
CA THR A 537 47.33 40.59 -61.58
C THR A 537 47.41 41.33 -60.26
N PHE A 538 46.44 41.12 -59.39
CA PHE A 538 46.52 41.49 -57.99
C PHE A 538 47.24 40.38 -57.23
N ASN A 539 48.46 40.67 -56.80
CA ASN A 539 49.35 39.79 -56.07
C ASN A 539 49.45 40.22 -54.60
N ASN A 540 49.95 39.32 -53.74
CA ASN A 540 50.23 39.62 -52.33
C ASN A 540 49.04 40.28 -51.60
N ILE A 541 47.84 39.75 -51.80
CA ILE A 541 46.65 40.22 -51.09
C ILE A 541 46.70 39.66 -49.67
N TRP A 542 46.65 40.53 -48.66
CA TRP A 542 46.59 40.17 -47.24
C TRP A 542 45.27 40.64 -46.65
N ALA A 543 44.65 39.82 -45.80
CA ALA A 543 43.43 40.19 -45.08
C ALA A 543 43.48 39.76 -43.61
N ILE A 544 42.90 40.58 -42.74
CA ILE A 544 42.74 40.29 -41.31
C ILE A 544 41.28 39.91 -41.02
N GLY A 545 41.10 38.81 -40.30
CA GLY A 545 39.78 38.33 -39.85
C GLY A 545 39.51 38.66 -38.38
N PRO A 546 38.36 38.26 -37.84
CA PRO A 546 38.03 38.40 -36.41
C PRO A 546 38.99 37.61 -35.49
N ASP A 547 39.73 36.64 -36.05
CA ASP A 547 40.85 35.94 -35.41
C ASP A 547 42.00 36.87 -34.98
N GLY A 548 42.11 38.07 -35.56
CA GLY A 548 43.24 38.98 -35.34
C GLY A 548 44.53 38.60 -36.11
N GLU A 549 44.52 37.51 -36.87
CA GLU A 549 45.67 37.09 -37.70
C GLU A 549 45.56 37.61 -39.16
N GLU A 550 46.66 38.11 -39.71
CA GLU A 550 46.79 38.43 -41.14
C GLU A 550 46.99 37.14 -41.96
N LYS A 551 46.17 36.94 -42.99
CA LYS A 551 46.20 35.79 -43.89
C LYS A 551 46.53 36.24 -45.32
N LYS A 552 47.48 35.55 -45.96
CA LYS A 552 47.77 35.73 -47.39
C LYS A 552 46.69 35.02 -48.21
N LEU A 553 46.09 35.75 -49.15
CA LEU A 553 45.03 35.26 -50.02
C LEU A 553 45.58 34.86 -51.40
N ALA A 554 44.74 34.18 -52.18
CA ALA A 554 45.05 33.84 -53.56
C ALA A 554 45.22 35.11 -54.42
N ASN A 555 46.06 35.03 -55.44
CA ASN A 555 46.23 36.13 -56.40
C ASN A 555 45.00 36.19 -57.34
N LEU A 556 44.61 37.39 -57.75
CA LEU A 556 43.59 37.59 -58.78
C LEU A 556 44.28 37.96 -60.09
N SER A 557 44.22 37.10 -61.10
CA SER A 557 44.76 37.40 -62.43
C SER A 557 43.63 37.51 -63.44
N PHE A 558 43.51 38.67 -64.07
CA PHE A 558 42.45 38.95 -65.03
C PHE A 558 43.04 39.34 -66.38
N LYS A 559 42.55 38.71 -67.45
CA LYS A 559 42.73 39.18 -68.82
C LYS A 559 41.61 40.17 -69.16
N VAL A 560 41.99 41.36 -69.61
CA VAL A 560 41.03 42.41 -69.96
C VAL A 560 40.39 42.10 -71.32
N ILE A 561 39.06 42.06 -71.38
CA ILE A 561 38.27 41.77 -72.60
C ILE A 561 37.47 42.97 -73.11
#